data_AF-A0A1G4AXC2-F1
#
_entry.id   AF-A0A1G4AXC2-F1
#
_cell.length_a   1.000
_cell.length_b   1.000
_cell.length_c   1.000
_cell.angle_alpha   90.00
_cell.angle_beta   90.00
_cell.angle_gamma   90.00
#
_symmetry.space_group_name_H-M   'P 1'
#
loop_
_entity.id
_entity.type
_entity.pdbx_description
1 polymer ?
#
loop_
_entity_poly.entity_id
_entity_poly.type
_entity_poly.pdbx_seq_one_letter_code
_entity_poly.pdbx_strand_id
1 'polypeptide(L)'
;SSHLPNLRTLFALEKRSPSFLIARPTSPDPDNELPSRQHLTPDLPRQTATMIIYKDIITGDEIISDSYDLKDVDGIVFEADCAMITEGAVHVDTGANASAEEAEEGAEDADIKVNNIVHSFRLQSTQFDKKSFLGYLKGYMKAVKTALQEKNAPAEKITAFEKGAQKYVKEFLLPNFKDFEFYTGESMNPDGMVVLLNYREDGVTPYIIVWQHGLEGMKV
;
A
#
# COMPACT_ATOMS: atom_id res chain seq x y z
N SER A 1 -46.18 19.79 2.77
CA SER A 1 -47.43 19.57 2.00
C SER A 1 -47.20 20.13 0.59
N SER A 2 -46.46 19.45 -0.28
CA SER A 2 -46.90 18.44 -1.26
C SER A 2 -48.05 18.91 -2.16
N HIS A 3 -47.75 19.24 -3.43
CA HIS A 3 -48.34 18.56 -4.61
C HIS A 3 -47.92 19.24 -5.92
N LEU A 4 -47.23 18.47 -6.77
CA LEU A 4 -47.12 18.70 -8.22
C LEU A 4 -48.35 18.10 -8.92
N PRO A 5 -48.85 18.67 -10.02
CA PRO A 5 -49.90 18.07 -10.82
C PRO A 5 -49.38 17.21 -11.97
N ASN A 6 -50.21 16.23 -12.29
CA ASN A 6 -50.07 15.10 -13.21
C ASN A 6 -50.53 15.48 -14.63
N LEU A 7 -49.88 14.96 -15.68
CA LEU A 7 -50.40 14.99 -17.06
C LEU A 7 -50.32 13.60 -17.71
N ARG A 8 -51.49 13.03 -17.94
CA ARG A 8 -51.76 11.90 -18.85
C ARG A 8 -51.83 12.40 -20.30
N THR A 9 -51.19 11.70 -21.23
CA THR A 9 -51.58 11.63 -22.66
C THR A 9 -51.18 10.23 -23.15
N LEU A 10 -52.07 9.24 -23.29
CA LEU A 10 -53.07 8.93 -24.34
C LEU A 10 -52.51 8.35 -25.67
N PHE A 11 -53.27 7.38 -26.20
CA PHE A 11 -53.21 6.65 -27.49
C PHE A 11 -52.36 5.35 -27.51
N ALA A 12 -52.90 4.12 -27.53
CA ALA A 12 -54.02 3.44 -28.21
C ALA A 12 -53.63 2.73 -29.52
N LEU A 13 -53.73 1.38 -29.47
CA LEU A 13 -54.07 0.39 -30.51
C LEU A 13 -53.33 0.37 -31.85
N GLU A 14 -52.75 -0.80 -32.17
CA GLU A 14 -52.88 -1.41 -33.50
C GLU A 14 -53.04 -2.95 -33.34
N LYS A 15 -53.89 -3.54 -34.18
CA LYS A 15 -54.50 -4.87 -34.05
C LYS A 15 -53.82 -5.93 -34.96
N ARG A 16 -53.84 -7.20 -34.49
CA ARG A 16 -54.19 -8.48 -35.18
C ARG A 16 -53.52 -8.79 -36.55
N SER A 17 -52.85 -9.94 -36.77
CA SER A 17 -53.38 -11.33 -36.86
C SER A 17 -52.30 -12.28 -37.50
N PRO A 18 -52.53 -13.58 -37.81
CA PRO A 18 -52.20 -14.70 -36.91
C PRO A 18 -51.45 -15.88 -37.59
N SER A 19 -51.33 -16.99 -36.83
CA SER A 19 -51.00 -18.38 -37.22
C SER A 19 -49.54 -18.79 -36.96
N PHE A 20 -49.20 -19.98 -36.48
CA PHE A 20 -49.84 -21.28 -36.66
C PHE A 20 -49.38 -22.25 -35.54
N LEU A 21 -50.27 -23.20 -35.22
CA LEU A 21 -50.02 -24.54 -34.68
C LEU A 21 -49.95 -24.80 -33.15
N ILE A 22 -50.76 -25.81 -32.82
CA ILE A 22 -51.12 -26.43 -31.56
C ILE A 22 -50.12 -27.54 -31.21
N ALA A 23 -49.74 -27.68 -29.94
CA ALA A 23 -49.51 -28.98 -29.30
C ALA A 23 -49.74 -28.90 -27.78
N ARG A 24 -50.20 -30.03 -27.24
CA ARG A 24 -50.98 -30.24 -26.01
C ARG A 24 -50.14 -30.37 -24.72
N PRO A 25 -50.79 -30.42 -23.52
CA PRO A 25 -50.15 -30.26 -22.22
C PRO A 25 -49.73 -31.58 -21.58
N THR A 26 -48.68 -31.56 -20.76
CA THR A 26 -48.45 -32.55 -19.71
C THR A 26 -48.03 -31.84 -18.43
N SER A 27 -48.75 -32.16 -17.36
CA SER A 27 -48.66 -31.67 -15.99
C SER A 27 -47.26 -31.82 -15.36
N PRO A 28 -46.91 -31.01 -14.35
CA PRO A 28 -45.79 -31.29 -13.48
C PRO A 28 -46.28 -32.14 -12.30
N ASP A 29 -45.73 -33.34 -12.11
CA ASP A 29 -45.70 -33.96 -10.79
C ASP A 29 -44.33 -33.69 -10.16
N PRO A 30 -44.30 -33.16 -8.92
CA PRO A 30 -43.09 -33.02 -8.14
C PRO A 30 -42.83 -34.34 -7.43
N ASP A 31 -41.62 -34.86 -7.53
CA ASP A 31 -40.83 -35.26 -6.36
C ASP A 31 -39.61 -36.09 -6.78
N ASN A 32 -38.47 -35.62 -6.27
CA ASN A 32 -37.38 -36.44 -5.77
C ASN A 32 -36.45 -37.12 -6.80
N GLU A 33 -35.44 -36.37 -7.27
CA GLU A 33 -34.07 -36.88 -7.33
C GLU A 33 -33.05 -35.78 -7.00
N LEU A 34 -32.20 -36.05 -6.01
CA LEU A 34 -31.02 -35.25 -5.65
C LEU A 34 -30.06 -35.15 -6.85
N PRO A 35 -29.68 -33.96 -7.34
CA PRO A 35 -28.65 -33.87 -8.36
C PRO A 35 -27.27 -34.02 -7.71
N SER A 36 -26.80 -35.25 -7.74
CA SER A 36 -25.39 -35.62 -7.62
C SER A 36 -24.64 -35.16 -8.87
N ARG A 37 -24.09 -33.94 -8.86
CA ARG A 37 -22.84 -33.59 -9.53
C ARG A 37 -22.51 -32.15 -9.20
N GLN A 38 -21.50 -31.97 -8.36
CA GLN A 38 -20.80 -30.70 -8.24
C GLN A 38 -20.32 -30.31 -9.64
N HIS A 39 -20.93 -29.27 -10.19
CA HIS A 39 -20.35 -28.53 -11.29
C HIS A 39 -19.11 -27.88 -10.68
N LEU A 40 -17.94 -28.46 -10.95
CA LEU A 40 -16.67 -27.83 -10.64
C LEU A 40 -16.70 -26.51 -11.43
N THR A 41 -16.94 -25.41 -10.74
CA THR A 41 -16.75 -24.07 -11.32
C THR A 41 -15.36 -24.07 -11.93
N PRO A 42 -15.16 -23.54 -13.15
CA PRO A 42 -13.81 -23.35 -13.65
C PRO A 42 -13.08 -22.51 -12.60
N ASP A 43 -12.02 -23.09 -12.04
CA ASP A 43 -11.13 -22.43 -11.10
C ASP A 43 -10.72 -21.12 -11.76
N LEU A 44 -11.19 -19.99 -11.22
CA LEU A 44 -10.73 -18.68 -11.63
C LEU A 44 -9.21 -18.75 -11.57
N PRO A 45 -8.48 -18.34 -12.63
CA PRO A 45 -7.03 -18.45 -12.61
C PRO A 45 -6.54 -17.79 -11.33
N ARG A 46 -5.90 -18.58 -10.45
CA ARG A 46 -5.28 -18.09 -9.23
C ARG A 46 -4.32 -17.01 -9.67
N GLN A 47 -4.75 -15.75 -9.55
CA GLN A 47 -3.91 -14.60 -9.81
C GLN A 47 -2.80 -14.70 -8.77
N THR A 48 -1.66 -15.22 -9.16
CA THR A 48 -0.43 -15.12 -8.38
C THR A 48 -0.17 -13.63 -8.31
N ALA A 49 -0.62 -12.98 -7.24
CA ALA A 49 -0.30 -11.59 -6.96
C ALA A 49 1.23 -11.52 -6.85
N THR A 50 1.87 -11.08 -7.92
CA THR A 50 3.31 -10.78 -7.92
C THR A 50 3.49 -9.54 -7.08
N MET A 51 4.18 -9.67 -5.94
CA MET A 51 4.46 -8.56 -5.03
C MET A 51 5.48 -7.63 -5.68
N ILE A 52 5.43 -6.34 -5.37
CA ILE A 52 6.38 -5.34 -5.85
C ILE A 52 7.19 -4.82 -4.66
N ILE A 53 8.51 -4.97 -4.73
CA ILE A 53 9.45 -4.31 -3.83
C ILE A 53 9.95 -3.04 -4.51
N TYR A 54 9.85 -1.92 -3.81
CA TYR A 54 10.34 -0.62 -4.28
C TYR A 54 11.73 -0.35 -3.71
N LYS A 55 12.66 -0.07 -4.63
CA LYS A 55 14.06 0.23 -4.31
C LYS A 55 14.36 1.70 -4.56
N ASP A 56 15.20 2.31 -3.73
CA ASP A 56 15.71 3.66 -4.00
C ASP A 56 16.50 3.65 -5.31
N ILE A 57 16.16 4.55 -6.23
CA ILE A 57 16.79 4.57 -7.57
C ILE A 57 18.26 4.98 -7.53
N ILE A 58 18.72 5.55 -6.41
CA ILE A 58 20.10 6.01 -6.23
C ILE A 58 20.97 4.89 -5.66
N THR A 59 20.53 4.24 -4.59
CA THR A 59 21.35 3.24 -3.88
C THR A 59 21.01 1.79 -4.25
N GLY A 60 19.77 1.53 -4.68
CA GLY A 60 19.24 0.19 -4.84
C GLY A 60 18.75 -0.46 -3.55
N ASP A 61 18.78 0.25 -2.41
CA ASP A 61 18.26 -0.25 -1.14
C ASP A 61 16.74 -0.46 -1.23
N GLU A 62 16.25 -1.52 -0.59
CA GLU A 62 14.82 -1.79 -0.48
C GLU A 62 14.21 -0.86 0.56
N ILE A 63 13.16 -0.13 0.17
CA ILE A 63 12.57 0.93 0.99
C ILE A 63 11.17 0.54 1.47
N ILE A 64 10.34 0.01 0.57
CA ILE A 64 8.95 -0.34 0.86
C ILE A 64 8.42 -1.37 -0.14
N SER A 65 7.24 -1.94 0.09
CA SER A 65 6.55 -2.82 -0.86
C SER A 65 5.08 -2.46 -1.02
N ASP A 66 4.46 -2.96 -2.09
CA ASP A 66 3.03 -2.82 -2.36
C ASP A 66 2.12 -3.57 -1.38
N SER A 67 2.69 -4.39 -0.48
CA SER A 67 1.95 -5.11 0.56
C SER A 67 1.49 -4.22 1.73
N TYR A 68 1.92 -2.96 1.79
CA TYR A 68 1.63 -2.01 2.87
C TYR A 68 0.57 -0.94 2.53
N ASP A 69 -0.29 -1.19 1.53
CA ASP A 69 -1.37 -0.28 1.09
C ASP A 69 -0.89 1.17 0.84
N LEU A 70 -0.05 1.33 -0.19
CA LEU A 70 0.59 2.60 -0.53
C LEU A 70 -0.44 3.63 -1.01
N LYS A 71 -0.65 4.67 -0.23
CA LYS A 71 -1.50 5.82 -0.55
C LYS A 71 -0.72 6.83 -1.38
N ASP A 72 -1.14 7.06 -2.61
CA ASP A 72 -0.58 8.10 -3.48
C ASP A 72 -1.08 9.49 -3.04
N VAL A 73 -0.14 10.39 -2.74
CA VAL A 73 -0.42 11.79 -2.40
C VAL A 73 0.14 12.69 -3.50
N ASP A 74 -0.77 13.28 -4.28
CA ASP A 74 -0.52 14.21 -5.38
C ASP A 74 0.43 13.66 -6.49
N GLY A 75 0.66 12.34 -6.55
CA GLY A 75 1.63 11.72 -7.46
C GLY A 75 3.08 12.01 -7.08
N ILE A 76 3.36 12.45 -5.85
CA ILE A 76 4.69 12.92 -5.42
C ILE A 76 5.29 12.00 -4.37
N VAL A 77 4.49 11.61 -3.38
CA VAL A 77 4.91 10.72 -2.30
C VAL A 77 3.94 9.56 -2.16
N PHE A 78 4.45 8.44 -1.67
CA PHE A 78 3.61 7.41 -1.09
C PHE A 78 3.60 7.53 0.42
N GLU A 79 2.43 7.29 1.01
CA GLU A 79 2.26 7.10 2.44
C GLU A 79 1.82 5.68 2.74
N ALA A 80 2.34 5.09 3.81
CA ALA A 80 1.93 3.77 4.27
C ALA A 80 1.77 3.80 5.79
N ASP A 81 0.64 3.30 6.28
CA ASP A 81 0.41 3.18 7.71
C ASP A 81 1.24 2.01 8.26
N CYS A 82 1.90 2.25 9.39
CA CYS A 82 2.73 1.28 10.07
C CYS A 82 2.00 0.66 11.26
N ALA A 83 2.46 -0.51 11.68
CA ALA A 83 2.02 -1.17 12.89
C ALA A 83 3.22 -1.48 13.79
N MET A 84 3.01 -1.41 15.11
CA MET A 84 3.98 -1.87 16.09
C MET A 84 3.84 -3.38 16.29
N ILE A 85 4.92 -4.13 16.07
CA ILE A 85 5.00 -5.59 16.21
C ILE A 85 5.99 -5.96 17.31
N THR A 86 5.81 -7.11 17.96
CA THR A 86 6.76 -7.62 18.96
C THR A 86 7.91 -8.38 18.28
N GLU A 87 9.16 -7.96 18.52
CA GLU A 87 10.36 -8.72 18.16
C GLU A 87 10.43 -10.00 19.02
N GLY A 88 10.56 -11.17 18.39
CA GLY A 88 10.76 -12.46 19.09
C GLY A 88 9.68 -13.52 18.86
N ALA A 89 8.49 -13.18 18.33
CA ALA A 89 7.45 -14.17 18.01
C ALA A 89 7.80 -15.10 16.80
N VAL A 90 8.99 -14.95 16.22
CA VAL A 90 9.52 -15.77 15.12
C VAL A 90 10.81 -16.49 15.55
N HIS A 91 10.95 -16.84 16.83
CA HIS A 91 11.88 -17.90 17.22
C HIS A 91 11.16 -19.25 17.05
N VAL A 92 11.37 -19.91 15.91
CA VAL A 92 10.98 -21.31 15.76
C VAL A 92 11.82 -22.09 16.78
N ASP A 93 11.15 -22.61 17.81
CA ASP A 93 11.71 -23.49 18.83
C ASP A 93 12.20 -24.80 18.17
N THR A 94 13.35 -24.73 17.51
CA THR A 94 14.11 -25.89 17.05
C THR A 94 15.19 -26.18 18.08
N GLY A 95 14.81 -26.78 19.21
CA GLY A 95 15.84 -27.10 20.20
C GLY A 95 15.37 -27.84 21.42
N ALA A 96 14.78 -29.02 21.23
CA ALA A 96 14.63 -30.01 22.30
C ALA A 96 15.95 -30.19 23.09
N ASN A 97 16.02 -29.63 24.30
CA ASN A 97 16.91 -30.10 25.35
C ASN A 97 16.22 -29.95 26.70
N ALA A 98 15.49 -30.99 27.10
CA ALA A 98 15.00 -31.14 28.45
C ALA A 98 16.17 -31.51 29.37
N SER A 99 16.70 -30.54 30.09
CA SER A 99 17.43 -30.79 31.33
C SER A 99 17.08 -29.72 32.34
N ALA A 100 16.33 -30.14 33.35
CA ALA A 100 15.95 -29.38 34.53
C ALA A 100 17.18 -28.84 35.29
N GLU A 101 17.09 -27.63 35.84
CA GLU A 101 17.08 -27.32 37.28
C GLU A 101 16.82 -25.82 37.49
N GLU A 102 16.19 -25.50 38.61
CA GLU A 102 15.57 -24.22 38.99
C GLU A 102 16.57 -23.05 39.12
N ALA A 103 16.17 -21.89 38.60
CA ALA A 103 16.39 -20.59 39.23
C ALA A 103 15.39 -19.58 38.64
N GLU A 104 14.28 -19.42 39.36
CA GLU A 104 13.35 -18.31 39.21
C GLU A 104 14.05 -17.01 39.67
N GLU A 105 14.50 -16.21 38.71
CA GLU A 105 14.48 -14.75 38.81
C GLU A 105 13.85 -14.24 37.51
N GLY A 106 12.68 -13.60 37.65
CA GLY A 106 11.90 -13.09 36.53
C GLY A 106 12.70 -12.10 35.70
N ALA A 107 13.22 -12.58 34.57
CA ALA A 107 13.41 -11.72 33.41
C ALA A 107 12.01 -11.44 32.89
N GLU A 108 11.48 -10.25 33.17
CA GLU A 108 10.45 -9.68 32.33
C GLU A 108 11.07 -9.58 30.94
N ASP A 109 10.88 -10.59 30.10
CA ASP A 109 11.10 -10.54 28.66
C ASP A 109 10.17 -9.43 28.15
N ALA A 110 10.66 -8.20 28.22
CA ALA A 110 9.94 -7.03 27.79
C ALA A 110 9.88 -7.11 26.27
N ASP A 111 8.81 -7.71 25.75
CA ASP A 111 8.42 -7.73 24.35
C ASP A 111 8.82 -6.42 23.66
N ILE A 112 9.93 -6.45 22.90
CA ILE A 112 10.45 -5.25 22.24
C ILE A 112 9.52 -4.95 21.07
N LYS A 113 8.76 -3.85 21.15
CA LYS A 113 7.90 -3.43 20.06
C LYS A 113 8.69 -2.61 19.04
N VAL A 114 8.64 -3.02 17.78
CA VAL A 114 9.25 -2.31 16.64
C VAL A 114 8.23 -1.99 15.57
N ASN A 115 8.50 -0.95 14.79
CA ASN A 115 7.69 -0.61 13.63
C ASN A 115 7.91 -1.66 12.53
N ASN A 116 6.82 -2.26 12.03
CA ASN A 116 6.84 -3.35 11.07
C ASN A 116 7.59 -3.01 9.77
N ILE A 117 7.43 -1.81 9.22
CA ILE A 117 8.10 -1.38 7.99
C ILE A 117 9.58 -1.13 8.26
N VAL A 118 9.89 -0.37 9.31
CA VAL A 118 11.29 -0.08 9.69
C VAL A 118 12.06 -1.39 9.90
N HIS A 119 11.46 -2.35 10.61
CA HIS A 119 12.06 -3.66 10.84
C HIS A 119 12.19 -4.48 9.55
N SER A 120 11.12 -4.59 8.75
CA SER A 120 11.10 -5.43 7.53
C SER A 120 12.11 -4.99 6.47
N PHE A 121 12.30 -3.69 6.30
CA PHE A 121 13.26 -3.13 5.33
C PHE A 121 14.60 -2.74 5.96
N ARG A 122 14.81 -3.10 7.25
CA ARG A 122 16.04 -2.84 8.01
C ARG A 122 16.47 -1.36 7.94
N LEU A 123 15.48 -0.46 7.98
CA LEU A 123 15.73 0.98 7.90
C LEU A 123 16.48 1.44 9.14
N GLN A 124 17.41 2.38 8.96
CA GLN A 124 18.33 2.84 9.99
C GLN A 124 17.95 4.23 10.47
N SER A 125 17.71 4.41 11.76
CA SER A 125 17.36 5.72 12.32
C SER A 125 18.50 6.73 12.13
N THR A 126 18.15 7.96 11.76
CA THR A 126 19.10 9.08 11.66
C THR A 126 18.47 10.36 12.22
N GLN A 127 19.27 11.42 12.32
CA GLN A 127 18.81 12.70 12.85
C GLN A 127 19.24 13.84 11.93
N PHE A 128 18.33 14.80 11.76
CA PHE A 128 18.61 16.03 11.04
C PHE A 128 18.16 17.25 11.85
N ASP A 129 18.94 18.32 11.74
CA ASP A 129 18.40 19.66 11.95
C ASP A 129 17.77 20.18 10.65
N LYS A 130 16.93 21.20 10.74
CA LYS A 130 16.20 21.74 9.58
C LYS A 130 17.12 22.21 8.45
N LYS A 131 18.31 22.72 8.76
CA LYS A 131 19.27 23.22 7.78
C LYS A 131 20.01 22.06 7.10
N SER A 132 20.48 21.08 7.86
CA SER A 132 21.13 19.88 7.29
C SER A 132 20.16 19.06 6.45
N PHE A 133 18.91 18.89 6.89
CA PHE A 133 17.88 18.21 6.09
C PHE A 133 17.61 18.93 4.76
N LEU A 134 17.45 20.25 4.76
CA LEU A 134 17.26 21.02 3.52
C LEU A 134 18.46 20.92 2.57
N GLY A 135 19.67 20.82 3.13
CA GLY A 135 20.90 20.58 2.37
C GLY A 135 20.88 19.22 1.69
N TYR A 136 20.63 18.16 2.47
CA TYR A 136 20.46 16.78 1.99
C TYR A 136 19.37 16.71 0.90
N LEU A 137 18.17 17.21 1.20
CA LEU A 137 17.01 17.06 0.33
C LEU A 137 17.24 17.73 -1.03
N LYS A 138 17.91 18.87 -1.06
CA LYS A 138 18.28 19.54 -2.32
C LYS A 138 19.26 18.70 -3.15
N GLY A 139 20.19 18.01 -2.49
CA GLY A 139 21.10 17.05 -3.13
C GLY A 139 20.33 15.85 -3.69
N TYR A 140 19.54 15.21 -2.83
CA TYR A 140 18.71 14.06 -3.18
C TYR A 140 17.78 14.33 -4.37
N MET A 141 17.05 15.45 -4.36
CA MET A 141 16.14 15.83 -5.46
C MET A 141 16.87 15.99 -6.80
N LYS A 142 18.11 16.50 -6.79
CA LYS A 142 18.93 16.57 -8.01
C LYS A 142 19.37 15.19 -8.46
N ALA A 143 19.79 14.33 -7.54
CA ALA A 143 20.19 12.96 -7.84
C ALA A 143 19.03 12.18 -8.47
N VAL A 144 17.83 12.27 -7.89
CA VAL A 144 16.60 11.64 -8.44
C VAL A 144 16.30 12.17 -9.83
N LYS A 145 16.39 13.49 -10.04
CA LYS A 145 16.20 14.07 -11.38
C LYS A 145 17.20 13.50 -12.39
N THR A 146 18.48 13.42 -12.05
CA THR A 146 19.52 12.86 -12.92
C THR A 146 19.22 11.39 -13.23
N ALA A 147 18.91 10.58 -12.22
CA ALA A 147 18.58 9.16 -12.41
C ALA A 147 17.33 8.96 -13.30
N LEU A 148 16.30 9.81 -13.15
CA LEU A 148 15.14 9.80 -14.05
C LEU A 148 15.51 10.14 -15.49
N GLN A 149 16.42 11.11 -15.70
CA GLN A 149 16.92 11.47 -17.03
C GLN A 149 17.72 10.33 -17.66
N GLU A 150 18.62 9.70 -16.91
CA GLU A 150 19.43 8.56 -17.37
C GLU A 150 18.57 7.35 -17.75
N LYS A 151 17.47 7.13 -17.03
CA LYS A 151 16.46 6.10 -17.34
C LYS A 151 15.49 6.51 -18.46
N ASN A 152 15.72 7.63 -19.14
CA ASN A 152 14.85 8.18 -20.21
C ASN A 152 13.39 8.37 -19.78
N ALA A 153 13.16 8.78 -18.52
CA ALA A 153 11.82 9.10 -18.05
C ALA A 153 11.22 10.28 -18.85
N PRO A 154 9.88 10.30 -19.08
CA PRO A 154 9.23 11.41 -19.78
C PRO A 154 9.52 12.76 -19.12
N ALA A 155 9.76 13.80 -19.93
CA ALA A 155 10.03 15.15 -19.43
C ALA A 155 8.89 15.69 -18.54
N GLU A 156 7.65 15.28 -18.80
CA GLU A 156 6.48 15.61 -17.99
C GLU A 156 6.58 15.04 -16.57
N LYS A 157 7.06 13.80 -16.41
CA LYS A 157 7.29 13.16 -15.11
C LYS A 157 8.35 13.91 -14.30
N ILE A 158 9.46 14.28 -14.95
CA ILE A 158 10.53 15.05 -14.30
C ILE A 158 10.01 16.43 -13.86
N THR A 159 9.23 17.09 -14.71
CA THR A 159 8.65 18.41 -14.39
C THR A 159 7.63 18.32 -13.27
N ALA A 160 6.81 17.28 -13.25
CA ALA A 160 5.85 17.00 -12.18
C ALA A 160 6.56 16.80 -10.85
N PHE A 161 7.64 16.00 -10.83
CA PHE A 161 8.48 15.81 -9.66
C PHE A 161 9.05 17.13 -9.12
N GLU A 162 9.71 17.93 -9.96
CA GLU A 162 10.35 19.16 -9.50
C GLU A 162 9.36 20.14 -8.85
N LYS A 163 8.19 20.33 -9.49
CA LYS A 163 7.15 21.24 -8.98
C LYS A 163 6.44 20.68 -7.76
N GLY A 164 6.04 19.42 -7.82
CA GLY A 164 5.26 18.78 -6.77
C GLY A 164 6.10 18.54 -5.52
N ALA A 165 7.36 18.12 -5.64
CA ALA A 165 8.27 18.01 -4.50
C ALA A 165 8.51 19.39 -3.86
N GLN A 166 8.73 20.44 -4.66
CA GLN A 166 8.88 21.79 -4.10
C GLN A 166 7.63 22.26 -3.34
N LYS A 167 6.43 21.97 -3.86
CA LYS A 167 5.16 22.27 -3.20
C LYS A 167 5.02 21.49 -1.89
N TYR A 168 5.18 20.16 -1.94
CA TYR A 168 5.08 19.26 -0.78
C TYR A 168 6.05 19.67 0.35
N VAL A 169 7.29 20.00 0.01
CA VAL A 169 8.28 20.45 0.99
C VAL A 169 7.83 21.74 1.69
N LYS A 170 7.30 22.71 0.95
CA LYS A 170 6.90 24.02 1.51
C LYS A 170 5.62 23.93 2.33
N GLU A 171 4.63 23.21 1.83
CA GLU A 171 3.27 23.21 2.38
C GLU A 171 3.08 22.17 3.48
N PHE A 172 3.79 21.04 3.41
CA PHE A 172 3.60 19.93 4.34
C PHE A 172 4.86 19.63 5.16
N LEU A 173 6.01 19.43 4.52
CA LEU A 173 7.20 18.95 5.23
C LEU A 173 7.76 20.01 6.20
N LEU A 174 8.02 21.23 5.72
CA LEU A 174 8.67 22.26 6.54
C LEU A 174 7.86 22.77 7.73
N PRO A 175 6.52 22.88 7.65
CA PRO A 175 5.67 23.17 8.80
C PRO A 175 5.73 22.08 9.88
N ASN A 176 5.74 20.81 9.48
CA ASN A 176 5.72 19.65 10.38
C ASN A 176 7.12 19.08 10.67
N PHE A 177 8.19 19.81 10.34
CA PHE A 177 9.57 19.28 10.37
C PHE A 177 9.97 18.66 11.70
N LYS A 178 9.50 19.24 12.81
CA LYS A 178 9.86 18.82 14.17
C LYS A 178 9.21 17.51 14.60
N ASP A 179 8.15 17.11 13.90
CA ASP A 179 7.35 15.93 14.23
C ASP A 179 7.83 14.69 13.47
N PHE A 180 8.75 14.87 12.50
CA PHE A 180 9.33 13.77 11.74
C PHE A 180 10.46 13.07 12.49
N GLU A 181 10.41 11.75 12.43
CA GLU A 181 11.57 10.87 12.60
C GLU A 181 12.14 10.55 11.21
N PHE A 182 13.47 10.38 11.13
CA PHE A 182 14.18 10.18 9.87
C PHE A 182 14.84 8.81 9.86
N TYR A 183 14.71 8.10 8.75
CA TYR A 183 15.34 6.80 8.54
C TYR A 183 16.04 6.76 7.19
N THR A 184 17.22 6.15 7.10
CA THR A 184 17.89 5.82 5.83
C THR A 184 17.67 4.36 5.47
N GLY A 185 17.93 4.01 4.22
CA GLY A 185 18.04 2.61 3.81
C GLY A 185 19.14 1.85 4.56
N GLU A 186 19.16 0.54 4.40
CA GLU A 186 20.10 -0.38 5.08
C GLU A 186 21.56 0.01 4.88
N SER A 187 21.93 0.53 3.71
CA SER A 187 23.31 0.95 3.41
C SER A 187 23.77 2.19 4.17
N MET A 188 22.83 2.94 4.78
CA MET A 188 23.06 4.25 5.40
C MET A 188 23.75 5.26 4.47
N ASN A 189 23.58 5.10 3.16
CA ASN A 189 24.19 6.00 2.20
C ASN A 189 23.59 7.42 2.33
N PRO A 190 24.41 8.47 2.58
CA PRO A 190 23.93 9.83 2.82
C PRO A 190 23.29 10.48 1.58
N ASP A 191 23.51 9.92 0.39
CA ASP A 191 22.92 10.39 -0.87
C ASP A 191 21.62 9.65 -1.23
N GLY A 192 21.28 8.58 -0.50
CA GLY A 192 20.09 7.77 -0.72
C GLY A 192 18.81 8.38 -0.15
N MET A 193 17.69 7.67 -0.30
CA MET A 193 16.41 8.11 0.25
C MET A 193 16.40 8.17 1.78
N VAL A 194 15.89 9.28 2.31
CA VAL A 194 15.47 9.41 3.71
C VAL A 194 13.95 9.22 3.76
N VAL A 195 13.55 8.17 4.47
CA VAL A 195 12.16 7.87 4.82
C VAL A 195 11.77 8.74 6.01
N LEU A 196 10.62 9.39 5.90
CA LEU A 196 10.07 10.21 7.00
C LEU A 196 9.01 9.39 7.70
N LEU A 197 9.04 9.35 9.03
CA LEU A 197 7.97 8.79 9.84
C LEU A 197 7.30 9.91 10.63
N ASN A 198 5.97 9.88 10.67
CA ASN A 198 5.16 10.77 11.50
C ASN A 198 3.93 9.99 12.01
N TYR A 199 3.08 10.64 12.79
CA TYR A 199 1.85 10.06 13.33
C TYR A 199 0.62 10.72 12.70
N ARG A 200 -0.42 9.93 12.44
CA ARG A 200 -1.70 10.43 11.93
C ARG A 200 -2.35 11.37 12.94
N GLU A 201 -3.43 12.03 12.54
CA GLU A 201 -4.18 12.96 13.40
C GLU A 201 -4.74 12.30 14.68
N ASP A 202 -4.86 10.97 14.70
CA ASP A 202 -5.21 10.20 15.90
C ASP A 202 -4.10 10.16 16.97
N GLY A 203 -2.87 10.59 16.62
CA GLY A 203 -1.70 10.62 17.49
C GLY A 203 -1.13 9.26 17.84
N VAL A 204 -1.64 8.16 17.26
CA VAL A 204 -1.27 6.79 17.65
C VAL A 204 -0.83 5.96 16.45
N THR A 205 -1.36 6.22 15.26
CA THR A 205 -1.02 5.45 14.04
C THR A 205 0.23 6.04 13.39
N PRO A 206 1.41 5.38 13.47
CA PRO A 206 2.58 5.80 12.71
C PRO A 206 2.32 5.58 11.22
N TYR A 207 2.89 6.45 10.39
CA TYR A 207 2.94 6.26 8.95
C TYR A 207 4.27 6.77 8.43
N ILE A 208 4.74 6.18 7.34
CA ILE A 208 5.92 6.65 6.63
C ILE A 208 5.56 7.37 5.34
N ILE A 209 6.46 8.24 4.90
CA ILE A 209 6.39 8.99 3.65
C ILE A 209 7.67 8.71 2.86
N VAL A 210 7.50 8.35 1.59
CA VAL A 210 8.61 8.08 0.66
C VAL A 210 8.37 8.79 -0.67
N TRP A 211 9.43 9.25 -1.33
CA TRP A 211 9.32 9.94 -2.62
C TRP A 211 9.06 8.94 -3.74
N GLN A 212 7.86 8.95 -4.33
CA GLN A 212 7.46 8.03 -5.40
C GLN A 212 8.43 8.07 -6.59
N HIS A 213 8.92 9.27 -6.93
CA HIS A 213 9.84 9.49 -8.03
C HIS A 213 11.26 8.97 -7.76
N GLY A 214 11.61 8.77 -6.49
CA GLY A 214 12.85 8.16 -6.04
C GLY A 214 12.79 6.63 -5.95
N LEU A 215 11.67 6.00 -6.34
CA LEU A 215 11.50 4.55 -6.26
C LEU A 215 11.46 3.88 -7.64
N GLU A 216 12.05 2.69 -7.72
CA GLU A 216 11.92 1.75 -8.83
C GLU A 216 11.33 0.43 -8.33
N GLY A 217 10.23 0.00 -8.96
CA GLY A 217 9.53 -1.23 -8.58
C GLY A 217 10.15 -2.46 -9.24
N MET A 218 10.40 -3.49 -8.44
CA MET A 218 10.84 -4.83 -8.86
C MET A 218 9.75 -5.84 -8.51
N LYS A 219 9.27 -6.61 -9.49
CA LYS A 219 8.33 -7.71 -9.25
C LYS A 219 9.07 -8.92 -8.68
N VAL A 220 8.50 -9.53 -7.64
CA VAL A 220 8.99 -10.75 -6.99
C VAL A 220 7.96 -11.87 -7.02
#